data_AF-A0A1F9HPD0-F1
#
_entry.id   AF-A0A1F9HPD0-F1
#
_cell.length_a   1.000
_cell.length_b   1.000
_cell.length_c   1.000
_cell.angle_alpha   90.00
_cell.angle_beta   90.00
_cell.angle_gamma   90.00
#
_symmetry.space_group_name_H-M   'P 1'
#
loop_
_entity.id
_entity.type
_entity.pdbx_description
1 polymer ?
#
loop_
_entity_poly.entity_id
_entity_poly.type
_entity_poly.pdbx_seq_one_letter_code
_entity_poly.pdbx_strand_id
1 'polypeptide(L)'
;MNEIRRPRFDSIRRRKLFKEKTGSESAKSDDAERLHFKRTDYEDYTFEEGKILLNGYDVEELINKSGVEIRLWDSLISAVDDYRKHVWLQYGTDSRDFNGKAQALLEKLLNKLTHSYDTMSGGLRVQFQGGRLWINDIDPKVVLSLFLSNPTEERRRYLESIKTKLALILAGKVGKSCSHGVLEEASRIYQQIHQSLENSPSAGRVPLLATVGSLDR
;
A
#
# COMPACT_ATOMS: atom_id res chain seq x y z
N MET A 1 -12.32 30.87 -0.36
CA MET A 1 -10.99 30.67 0.26
C MET A 1 -11.19 30.05 1.62
N ASN A 2 -10.74 28.81 1.84
CA ASN A 2 -10.64 28.21 3.17
C ASN A 2 -9.40 27.31 3.18
N GLU A 3 -8.36 27.79 3.86
CA GLU A 3 -7.12 27.07 4.07
C GLU A 3 -7.35 25.88 5.01
N ILE A 4 -7.15 24.67 4.50
CA ILE A 4 -7.10 23.46 5.30
C ILE A 4 -5.81 23.51 6.11
N ARG A 5 -5.93 23.91 7.38
CA ARG A 5 -4.87 23.87 8.39
C ARG A 5 -4.32 22.44 8.49
N ARG A 6 -3.13 22.22 7.94
CA ARG A 6 -2.36 20.99 8.16
C ARG A 6 -1.96 20.94 9.65
N PRO A 7 -2.24 19.85 10.37
CA PRO A 7 -1.89 19.75 11.78
C PRO A 7 -0.35 19.67 11.92
N ARG A 8 0.23 20.71 12.55
CA ARG A 8 1.59 20.68 13.10
C ARG A 8 1.63 19.62 14.19
N PHE A 9 2.29 18.49 13.95
CA PHE A 9 2.54 17.49 15.00
C PHE A 9 4.03 17.14 15.10
N ASP A 10 4.57 17.55 16.25
CA ASP A 10 5.67 16.98 17.02
C ASP A 10 7.11 16.99 16.49
N SER A 11 7.65 18.20 16.44
CA SER A 11 9.08 18.51 16.58
C SER A 11 9.73 18.01 17.89
N ILE A 12 8.94 17.50 18.85
CA ILE A 12 9.41 17.08 20.18
C ILE A 12 9.94 15.63 20.17
N ARG A 13 9.42 14.75 19.28
CA ARG A 13 9.89 13.35 19.21
C ARG A 13 11.15 13.17 18.35
N ARG A 14 11.33 14.00 17.30
CA ARG A 14 12.55 14.01 16.47
C ARG A 14 13.79 14.31 17.33
N ARG A 15 13.74 15.27 18.26
CA ARG A 15 14.89 15.64 19.10
C ARG A 15 15.46 14.49 19.95
N LYS A 16 14.71 13.43 20.26
CA LYS A 16 15.27 12.29 21.01
C LYS A 16 15.96 11.25 20.13
N LEU A 17 15.66 11.19 18.83
CA LEU A 17 16.34 10.30 17.88
C LEU A 17 17.64 10.89 17.32
N PHE A 18 17.77 12.22 17.30
CA PHE A 18 18.88 12.95 16.68
C PHE A 18 19.90 13.55 17.68
N LYS A 19 19.83 13.23 18.99
CA LYS A 19 20.70 13.88 20.01
C LYS A 19 21.98 13.12 20.36
N GLU A 20 22.24 11.95 19.77
CA GLU A 20 23.46 11.19 20.03
C GLU A 20 24.20 10.90 18.73
N LYS A 21 25.20 11.75 18.48
CA LYS A 21 26.38 11.63 17.58
C LYS A 21 26.66 12.94 16.86
N THR A 22 27.07 13.94 17.62
CA THR A 22 27.86 15.05 17.10
C THR A 22 29.33 14.61 17.05
N GLY A 23 29.94 14.65 15.87
CA GLY A 23 31.40 14.66 15.72
C GLY A 23 31.95 13.63 14.74
N SER A 24 31.97 13.99 13.46
CA SER A 24 33.08 13.60 12.58
C SER A 24 33.18 14.67 11.49
N GLU A 25 34.19 15.54 11.61
CA GLU A 25 34.60 16.45 10.54
C GLU A 25 35.28 15.61 9.45
N SER A 26 34.52 15.30 8.40
CA SER A 26 35.03 14.74 7.15
C SER A 26 35.34 15.90 6.20
N ALA A 27 36.56 15.90 5.65
CA ALA A 27 36.99 16.87 4.65
C ALA A 27 36.08 16.78 3.41
N LYS A 28 35.29 17.82 3.17
CA LYS A 28 34.37 17.91 2.03
C LYS A 28 35.16 17.78 0.73
N SER A 29 34.93 16.72 -0.05
CA SER A 29 35.39 16.66 -1.44
C SER A 29 34.48 17.53 -2.32
N ASP A 30 35.00 18.05 -3.44
CA ASP A 30 34.22 18.87 -4.39
C ASP A 30 32.95 18.16 -4.92
N ASP A 31 32.92 16.82 -4.90
CA ASP A 31 31.74 16.04 -5.27
C ASP A 31 30.67 16.00 -4.17
N ALA A 32 31.06 16.18 -2.90
CA ALA A 32 30.12 16.25 -1.77
C ALA A 32 29.31 17.55 -1.76
N GLU A 33 29.87 18.67 -2.25
CA GLU A 33 29.11 19.91 -2.44
C GLU A 33 28.13 19.84 -3.61
N ARG A 34 28.46 19.09 -4.68
CA ARG A 34 27.58 18.93 -5.85
C ARG A 34 26.33 18.11 -5.53
N LEU A 35 26.46 17.11 -4.67
CA LEU A 35 25.38 16.23 -4.24
C LEU A 35 24.87 16.62 -2.86
N HIS A 36 24.55 17.91 -2.73
CA HIS A 36 23.93 18.47 -1.54
C HIS A 36 22.52 18.95 -1.90
N PHE A 37 21.54 18.57 -1.08
CA PHE A 37 20.15 18.95 -1.30
C PHE A 37 19.48 19.31 0.01
N LYS A 38 19.10 20.57 0.13
CA LYS A 38 18.36 21.08 1.27
C LYS A 38 16.88 21.21 0.90
N ARG A 39 16.06 20.30 1.44
CA ARG A 39 14.62 20.27 1.15
C ARG A 39 13.84 21.29 1.99
N THR A 40 14.21 21.41 3.26
CA THR A 40 13.66 22.38 4.21
C THR A 40 14.78 22.90 5.12
N ASP A 41 14.48 23.88 5.98
CA ASP A 41 15.46 24.41 6.94
C ASP A 41 16.04 23.35 7.90
N TYR A 42 15.38 22.21 8.06
CA TYR A 42 15.75 21.14 8.99
C TYR A 42 16.06 19.81 8.30
N GLU A 43 16.02 19.77 6.97
CA GLU A 43 16.22 18.55 6.20
C GLU A 43 17.34 18.76 5.19
N ASP A 44 18.49 18.23 5.55
CA ASP A 44 19.72 18.33 4.79
C ASP A 44 20.13 16.94 4.26
N TYR A 45 20.19 16.80 2.94
CA TYR A 45 20.55 15.55 2.29
C TYR A 45 21.92 15.68 1.65
N THR A 46 22.82 14.74 1.95
CA THR A 46 24.12 14.62 1.29
C THR A 46 24.29 13.23 0.69
N PHE A 47 25.12 13.12 -0.35
CA PHE A 47 25.58 11.83 -0.85
C PHE A 47 27.08 11.70 -0.60
N GLU A 48 27.43 10.83 0.34
CA GLU A 48 28.82 10.61 0.78
C GLU A 48 29.09 9.12 0.82
N GLU A 49 30.27 8.71 0.33
CA GLU A 49 30.72 7.31 0.35
C GLU A 49 29.71 6.30 -0.22
N GLY A 50 28.95 6.70 -1.24
CA GLY A 50 27.94 5.84 -1.87
C GLY A 50 26.64 5.69 -1.07
N LYS A 51 26.41 6.55 -0.07
CA LYS A 51 25.25 6.54 0.82
C LYS A 51 24.51 7.86 0.79
N ILE A 52 23.20 7.80 0.92
CA ILE A 52 22.35 8.98 1.09
C ILE A 52 22.20 9.23 2.59
N LEU A 53 22.66 10.39 3.04
CA LEU A 53 22.58 10.82 4.43
C LEU A 53 21.47 11.86 4.59
N LEU A 54 20.72 11.79 5.68
CA LEU A 54 19.76 12.80 6.13
C LEU A 54 20.27 13.39 7.46
N ASN A 55 20.64 14.67 7.47
CA ASN A 55 21.25 15.35 8.62
C ASN A 55 22.45 14.57 9.20
N GLY A 56 23.27 13.96 8.33
CA GLY A 56 24.42 13.12 8.71
C GLY A 56 24.09 11.68 9.08
N TYR A 57 22.83 11.24 9.01
CA TYR A 57 22.43 9.87 9.30
C TYR A 57 22.14 9.08 8.03
N ASP A 58 22.68 7.87 7.95
CA ASP A 58 22.40 6.95 6.83
C ASP A 58 20.91 6.62 6.75
N VAL A 59 20.28 7.01 5.64
CA VAL A 59 18.85 6.78 5.41
C VAL A 59 18.55 5.29 5.34
N GLU A 60 19.46 4.47 4.82
CA GLU A 60 19.27 3.03 4.76
C GLU A 60 19.22 2.38 6.15
N GLU A 61 20.07 2.84 7.07
CA GLU A 61 20.02 2.41 8.47
C GLU A 61 18.73 2.84 9.15
N LEU A 62 18.28 4.08 8.90
CA LEU A 62 17.03 4.61 9.45
C LEU A 62 15.82 3.75 9.04
N ILE A 63 15.79 3.26 7.79
CA ILE A 63 14.70 2.42 7.27
C ILE A 63 14.70 1.00 7.85
N ASN A 64 15.87 0.50 8.25
CA ASN A 64 16.03 -0.86 8.78
C ASN A 64 15.79 -0.94 10.30
N LYS A 65 15.78 0.19 11.02
CA LYS A 65 15.48 0.20 12.46
C LYS A 65 14.04 -0.24 12.74
N SER A 66 13.87 -1.07 13.76
CA SER A 66 12.56 -1.52 14.25
C SER A 66 11.78 -0.35 14.86
N GLY A 67 10.47 -0.26 14.58
CA GLY A 67 9.59 0.75 15.17
C GLY A 67 9.46 2.06 14.38
N VAL A 68 9.92 2.09 13.13
CA VAL A 68 9.74 3.25 12.23
C VAL A 68 8.27 3.36 11.79
N GLU A 69 7.73 4.58 11.87
CA GLU A 69 6.35 4.89 11.49
C GLU A 69 6.17 4.95 9.96
N ILE A 70 5.05 4.46 9.43
CA ILE A 70 4.70 4.48 7.99
C ILE A 70 4.82 5.90 7.39
N ARG A 71 4.44 6.91 8.17
CA ARG A 71 4.56 8.33 7.77
C ARG A 71 6.00 8.76 7.52
N LEU A 72 6.97 8.17 8.21
CA LEU A 72 8.38 8.45 7.97
C LEU A 72 8.80 7.89 6.61
N TRP A 73 8.38 6.67 6.28
CA TRP A 73 8.67 6.08 4.96
C TRP A 73 8.06 6.89 3.83
N ASP A 74 6.80 7.30 3.94
CA ASP A 74 6.12 8.16 2.96
C ASP A 74 6.84 9.51 2.75
N SER A 75 7.26 10.13 3.86
CA SER A 75 8.04 11.37 3.83
C SER A 75 9.41 11.19 3.18
N LEU A 76 10.09 10.06 3.45
CA LEU A 76 11.39 9.72 2.86
C LEU A 76 11.28 9.43 1.37
N ILE A 77 10.23 8.72 0.92
CA ILE A 77 9.98 8.47 -0.51
C ILE A 77 9.90 9.80 -1.25
N SER A 78 9.07 10.72 -0.75
CA SER A 78 8.91 12.04 -1.35
C SER A 78 10.22 12.82 -1.36
N ALA A 79 10.98 12.78 -0.26
CA ALA A 79 12.24 13.52 -0.16
C ALA A 79 13.35 12.97 -1.07
N VAL A 80 13.48 11.64 -1.16
CA VAL A 80 14.49 11.00 -2.01
C VAL A 80 14.15 11.19 -3.49
N ASP A 81 12.87 11.16 -3.86
CA ASP A 81 12.46 11.45 -5.24
C ASP A 81 12.67 12.93 -5.61
N ASP A 82 12.38 13.86 -4.69
CA ASP A 82 12.71 15.29 -4.86
C ASP A 82 14.22 15.49 -5.02
N TYR A 83 15.03 14.85 -4.17
CA TYR A 83 16.49 14.93 -4.24
C TYR A 83 17.01 14.37 -5.57
N ARG A 84 16.50 13.22 -6.00
CA ARG A 84 16.88 12.64 -7.29
C ARG A 84 16.54 13.56 -8.46
N LYS A 85 15.36 14.16 -8.47
CA LYS A 85 14.96 15.14 -9.49
C LYS A 85 15.88 16.36 -9.48
N HIS A 86 16.24 16.85 -8.30
CA HIS A 86 17.16 17.99 -8.16
C HIS A 86 18.52 17.70 -8.79
N VAL A 87 19.14 16.57 -8.43
CA VAL A 87 20.44 16.16 -8.98
C VAL A 87 20.34 15.91 -10.48
N TRP A 88 19.27 15.27 -10.96
CA TRP A 88 19.06 15.06 -12.39
C TRP A 88 18.94 16.37 -13.18
N LEU A 89 18.26 17.37 -12.63
CA LEU A 89 18.10 18.68 -13.28
C LEU A 89 19.41 19.47 -13.32
N GLN A 90 20.26 19.35 -12.31
CA GLN A 90 21.52 20.10 -12.23
C GLN A 90 22.70 19.40 -12.92
N TYR A 91 22.77 18.07 -12.86
CA TYR A 91 23.95 17.29 -13.26
C TYR A 91 23.62 16.18 -14.28
N GLY A 92 22.34 16.00 -14.64
CA GLY A 92 21.92 15.04 -15.65
C GLY A 92 22.40 13.61 -15.37
N THR A 93 23.06 13.01 -16.36
CA THR A 93 23.55 11.63 -16.30
C THR A 93 24.89 11.46 -15.60
N ASP A 94 25.57 12.55 -15.22
CA ASP A 94 26.94 12.49 -14.70
C ASP A 94 27.00 11.86 -13.30
N SER A 95 25.88 11.87 -12.57
CA SER A 95 25.74 11.26 -11.23
C SER A 95 25.08 9.87 -11.27
N ARG A 96 25.61 8.95 -12.10
CA ARG A 96 25.03 7.59 -12.26
C ARG A 96 24.95 6.80 -10.95
N ASP A 97 26.00 6.84 -10.14
CA ASP A 97 26.07 6.09 -8.88
C ASP A 97 25.02 6.58 -7.88
N PHE A 98 24.88 7.90 -7.75
CA PHE A 98 23.82 8.51 -6.96
C PHE A 98 22.44 8.09 -7.46
N ASN A 99 22.18 8.18 -8.78
CA ASN A 99 20.89 7.84 -9.35
C ASN A 99 20.53 6.37 -9.11
N GLY A 100 21.49 5.45 -9.22
CA GLY A 100 21.32 4.04 -8.90
C GLY A 100 21.00 3.80 -7.42
N LYS A 101 21.73 4.46 -6.51
CA LYS A 101 21.50 4.37 -5.07
C LYS A 101 20.15 4.96 -4.64
N ALA A 102 19.80 6.12 -5.18
CA ALA A 102 18.50 6.76 -4.94
C ALA A 102 17.35 5.87 -5.44
N GLN A 103 17.47 5.28 -6.64
CA GLN A 103 16.47 4.36 -7.17
C GLN A 103 16.32 3.10 -6.29
N ALA A 104 17.42 2.46 -5.91
CA ALA A 104 17.37 1.28 -5.04
C ALA A 104 16.74 1.60 -3.67
N LEU A 105 17.03 2.78 -3.11
CA LEU A 105 16.45 3.25 -1.85
C LEU A 105 14.94 3.50 -1.98
N LEU A 106 14.50 4.11 -3.08
CA LEU A 106 13.08 4.32 -3.38
C LEU A 106 12.33 3.00 -3.51
N GLU A 107 12.87 2.03 -4.25
CA GLU A 107 12.27 0.71 -4.38
C GLU A 107 12.14 0.00 -3.03
N LYS A 108 13.17 0.07 -2.19
CA LYS A 108 13.15 -0.51 -0.85
C LYS A 108 12.08 0.12 0.05
N LEU A 109 11.96 1.46 0.01
CA LEU A 109 10.95 2.20 0.75
C LEU A 109 9.53 1.87 0.27
N LEU A 110 9.30 1.85 -1.04
CA LEU A 110 8.02 1.50 -1.64
C LEU A 110 7.61 0.07 -1.28
N ASN A 111 8.54 -0.88 -1.36
CA ASN A 111 8.27 -2.27 -0.97
C ASN A 111 7.88 -2.40 0.50
N LYS A 112 8.56 -1.67 1.40
CA LYS A 112 8.19 -1.65 2.83
C LYS A 112 6.83 -1.00 3.07
N LEU A 113 6.52 0.09 2.37
CA LEU A 113 5.23 0.76 2.48
C LEU A 113 4.10 -0.14 1.98
N THR A 114 4.27 -0.78 0.82
CA THR A 114 3.33 -1.76 0.26
C THR A 114 3.15 -2.95 1.21
N HIS A 115 4.24 -3.55 1.71
CA HIS A 115 4.15 -4.66 2.64
C HIS A 115 3.45 -4.28 3.94
N SER A 116 3.72 -3.10 4.48
CA SER A 116 3.05 -2.61 5.68
C SER A 116 1.57 -2.32 5.43
N TYR A 117 1.24 -1.76 4.27
CA TYR A 117 -0.15 -1.55 3.85
C TYR A 117 -0.87 -2.89 3.66
N ASP A 118 -0.25 -3.87 3.02
CA ASP A 118 -0.78 -5.22 2.85
C ASP A 118 -0.96 -5.92 4.20
N THR A 119 -0.02 -5.74 5.13
CA THR A 119 -0.13 -6.31 6.48
C THR A 119 -1.27 -5.66 7.27
N MET A 120 -1.45 -4.34 7.17
CA MET A 120 -2.52 -3.62 7.86
C MET A 120 -3.90 -3.84 7.21
N SER A 121 -3.96 -3.94 5.90
CA SER A 121 -5.21 -4.12 5.13
C SER A 121 -5.59 -5.58 4.89
N GLY A 122 -4.68 -6.53 5.13
CA GLY A 122 -4.82 -7.92 4.71
C GLY A 122 -4.68 -8.12 3.19
N GLY A 123 -3.90 -7.26 2.51
CA GLY A 123 -3.72 -7.26 1.05
C GLY A 123 -4.97 -6.81 0.31
N LEU A 124 -5.73 -5.88 0.91
CA LEU A 124 -7.06 -5.51 0.46
C LEU A 124 -7.08 -4.03 0.04
N ARG A 125 -7.07 -3.82 -1.28
CA ARG A 125 -7.17 -2.51 -1.93
C ARG A 125 -8.63 -2.22 -2.25
N VAL A 126 -9.17 -1.15 -1.67
CA VAL A 126 -10.54 -0.70 -1.93
C VAL A 126 -10.50 0.60 -2.73
N GLN A 127 -11.25 0.64 -3.83
CA GLN A 127 -11.48 1.88 -4.59
C GLN A 127 -12.98 2.07 -4.81
N PHE A 128 -13.44 3.31 -4.77
CA PHE A 128 -14.82 3.67 -5.05
C PHE A 128 -14.83 4.75 -6.12
N GLN A 129 -15.23 4.39 -7.33
CA GLN A 129 -15.21 5.30 -8.49
C GLN A 129 -16.51 5.12 -9.27
N GLY A 130 -17.17 6.24 -9.61
CA GLY A 130 -18.39 6.23 -10.41
C GLY A 130 -19.55 5.43 -9.80
N GLY A 131 -19.65 5.38 -8.47
CA GLY A 131 -20.67 4.59 -7.75
C GLY A 131 -20.43 3.08 -7.75
N ARG A 132 -19.23 2.63 -8.16
CA ARG A 132 -18.84 1.22 -8.15
C ARG A 132 -17.73 0.97 -7.14
N LEU A 133 -17.86 -0.15 -6.44
CA LEU A 133 -16.88 -0.66 -5.50
C LEU A 133 -15.92 -1.61 -6.23
N TRP A 134 -14.63 -1.37 -6.08
CA TRP A 134 -13.57 -2.22 -6.60
C TRP A 134 -12.74 -2.77 -5.45
N ILE A 135 -12.49 -4.07 -5.46
CA ILE A 135 -11.68 -4.78 -4.48
C ILE A 135 -10.55 -5.47 -5.22
N ASN A 136 -9.30 -5.07 -4.96
CA ASN A 136 -8.12 -5.54 -5.68
C ASN A 136 -8.32 -5.49 -7.22
N ASP A 137 -8.84 -4.35 -7.70
CA ASP A 137 -9.12 -4.08 -9.11
C ASP A 137 -10.19 -4.99 -9.75
N ILE A 138 -11.02 -5.64 -8.93
CA ILE A 138 -12.16 -6.46 -9.34
C ILE A 138 -13.47 -5.82 -8.86
N ASP A 139 -14.47 -5.71 -9.74
CA ASP A 139 -15.84 -5.32 -9.38
C ASP A 139 -16.61 -6.55 -8.86
N PRO A 140 -16.97 -6.60 -7.56
CA PRO A 140 -17.68 -7.73 -6.97
C PRO A 140 -19.04 -8.02 -7.63
N LYS A 141 -19.71 -7.01 -8.21
CA LYS A 141 -21.00 -7.19 -8.90
C LYS A 141 -20.84 -7.98 -10.18
N VAL A 142 -19.71 -7.80 -10.88
CA VAL A 142 -19.39 -8.57 -12.09
C VAL A 142 -19.11 -10.03 -11.72
N VAL A 143 -18.41 -10.28 -10.61
CA VAL A 143 -18.18 -11.65 -10.13
C VAL A 143 -19.50 -12.32 -9.75
N LEU A 144 -20.39 -11.59 -9.10
CA LEU A 144 -21.72 -12.07 -8.76
C LEU A 144 -22.55 -12.40 -10.01
N SER A 145 -22.58 -11.53 -11.02
CA SER A 145 -23.33 -11.79 -12.26
C SER A 145 -22.78 -12.99 -13.04
N LEU A 146 -21.45 -13.18 -13.04
CA LEU A 146 -20.80 -14.36 -13.61
C LEU A 146 -21.17 -15.66 -12.88
N PHE A 147 -21.32 -15.60 -11.56
CA PHE A 147 -21.79 -16.75 -10.78
C PHE A 147 -23.27 -17.06 -11.08
N LEU A 148 -24.14 -16.05 -11.09
CA LEU A 148 -25.57 -16.22 -11.34
C LEU A 148 -25.88 -16.73 -12.76
N SER A 149 -25.06 -16.37 -13.75
CA SER A 149 -25.24 -16.81 -15.15
C SER A 149 -24.79 -18.25 -15.38
N ASN A 150 -23.77 -18.73 -14.68
CA ASN A 150 -23.32 -20.12 -14.76
C ASN A 150 -22.58 -20.49 -13.45
N PRO A 151 -23.29 -21.11 -12.48
CA PRO A 151 -22.74 -21.45 -11.18
C PRO A 151 -21.89 -22.72 -11.26
N THR A 152 -20.57 -22.54 -11.25
CA THR A 152 -19.58 -23.63 -11.12
C THR A 152 -18.94 -23.63 -9.73
N GLU A 153 -18.36 -24.75 -9.30
CA GLU A 153 -17.64 -24.82 -8.01
C GLU A 153 -16.43 -23.87 -7.96
N GLU A 154 -15.73 -23.66 -9.07
CA GLU A 154 -14.64 -22.68 -9.14
C GLU A 154 -15.15 -21.25 -8.93
N ARG A 155 -16.27 -20.89 -9.57
CA ARG A 155 -16.89 -19.58 -9.43
C ARG A 155 -17.48 -19.38 -8.04
N ARG A 156 -18.01 -20.44 -7.41
CA ARG A 156 -18.44 -20.43 -6.01
C ARG A 156 -17.26 -20.12 -5.09
N ARG A 157 -16.15 -20.86 -5.17
CA ARG A 157 -14.94 -20.61 -4.37
C ARG A 157 -14.40 -19.20 -4.57
N TYR A 158 -14.43 -18.72 -5.81
CA TYR A 158 -14.03 -17.36 -6.10
C TYR A 158 -14.97 -16.33 -5.46
N LEU A 159 -16.28 -16.54 -5.52
CA LEU A 159 -17.28 -15.68 -4.88
C LEU A 159 -17.16 -15.71 -3.34
N GLU A 160 -16.85 -16.85 -2.74
CA GLU A 160 -16.54 -17.00 -1.30
C GLU A 160 -15.28 -16.22 -0.90
N SER A 161 -14.26 -16.19 -1.77
CA SER A 161 -13.06 -15.38 -1.55
C SER A 161 -13.39 -13.88 -1.54
N ILE A 162 -14.27 -13.42 -2.44
CA ILE A 162 -14.75 -12.03 -2.49
C ILE A 162 -15.61 -11.72 -1.26
N LYS A 163 -16.47 -12.65 -0.81
CA LYS A 163 -17.25 -12.53 0.42
C LYS A 163 -16.35 -12.33 1.65
N THR A 164 -15.28 -13.12 1.76
CA THR A 164 -14.30 -13.00 2.86
C THR A 164 -13.62 -11.62 2.83
N LYS A 165 -13.23 -11.14 1.65
CA LYS A 165 -12.65 -9.79 1.48
C LYS A 165 -13.63 -8.69 1.91
N LEU A 166 -14.89 -8.77 1.48
CA LEU A 166 -15.94 -7.84 1.92
C LEU A 166 -16.15 -7.87 3.44
N ALA A 167 -16.10 -9.05 4.06
CA ALA A 167 -16.17 -9.18 5.51
C ALA A 167 -15.00 -8.47 6.22
N LEU A 168 -13.79 -8.50 5.67
CA LEU A 168 -12.64 -7.77 6.21
C LEU A 168 -12.80 -6.24 6.13
N ILE A 169 -13.44 -5.73 5.06
CA ILE A 169 -13.81 -4.31 4.93
C ILE A 169 -14.81 -3.94 6.03
N LEU A 170 -15.88 -4.73 6.16
CA LEU A 170 -16.98 -4.48 7.11
C LEU A 170 -16.54 -4.63 8.57
N ALA A 171 -15.62 -5.56 8.88
CA ALA A 171 -15.08 -5.77 10.22
C ALA A 171 -14.14 -4.66 10.71
N GLY A 172 -13.91 -3.61 9.90
CA GLY A 172 -13.22 -2.42 10.36
C GLY A 172 -11.69 -2.54 10.47
N LYS A 173 -11.08 -3.67 10.08
CA LYS A 173 -9.61 -3.78 9.96
C LYS A 173 -9.05 -2.83 8.88
N VAL A 174 -9.85 -2.52 7.86
CA VAL A 174 -9.59 -1.51 6.81
C VAL A 174 -10.44 -0.23 7.03
N GLY A 175 -11.36 -0.25 8.00
CA GLY A 175 -12.58 0.57 8.00
C GLY A 175 -12.60 1.82 8.88
N LYS A 176 -11.45 2.35 9.33
CA LYS A 176 -11.43 3.70 9.94
C LYS A 176 -11.27 4.84 8.92
N SER A 177 -11.05 4.52 7.64
CA SER A 177 -10.78 5.51 6.58
C SER A 177 -11.67 5.40 5.34
N CYS A 178 -12.56 4.40 5.25
CA CYS A 178 -13.49 4.27 4.14
C CYS A 178 -14.71 5.18 4.34
N SER A 179 -15.10 5.94 3.31
CA SER A 179 -16.29 6.79 3.34
C SER A 179 -17.56 5.96 3.56
N HIS A 180 -18.61 6.56 4.14
CA HIS A 180 -19.88 5.89 4.45
C HIS A 180 -20.44 5.10 3.25
N GLY A 181 -20.36 5.66 2.04
CA GLY A 181 -20.83 5.01 0.80
C GLY A 181 -20.08 3.73 0.42
N VAL A 182 -18.81 3.56 0.82
CA VAL A 182 -18.06 2.31 0.62
C VAL A 182 -18.60 1.21 1.51
N LEU A 183 -18.91 1.53 2.77
CA LEU A 183 -19.42 0.56 3.73
C LEU A 183 -20.85 0.14 3.39
N GLU A 184 -21.70 1.08 2.96
CA GLU A 184 -23.05 0.78 2.49
C GLU A 184 -23.03 -0.14 1.27
N GLU A 185 -22.22 0.19 0.26
CA GLU A 185 -22.14 -0.60 -0.97
C GLU A 185 -21.50 -1.97 -0.71
N ALA A 186 -20.46 -2.05 0.12
CA ALA A 186 -19.85 -3.31 0.53
C ALA A 186 -20.84 -4.20 1.29
N SER A 187 -21.65 -3.64 2.20
CA SER A 187 -22.68 -4.35 2.94
C SER A 187 -23.76 -4.91 2.01
N ARG A 188 -24.24 -4.09 1.08
CA ARG A 188 -25.24 -4.50 0.08
C ARG A 188 -24.74 -5.66 -0.77
N ILE A 189 -23.53 -5.54 -1.33
CA ILE A 189 -22.92 -6.58 -2.17
C ILE A 189 -22.69 -7.85 -1.33
N TYR A 190 -22.20 -7.72 -0.09
CA TYR A 190 -21.97 -8.84 0.80
C TYR A 190 -23.24 -9.66 1.04
N GLN A 191 -24.37 -9.00 1.31
CA GLN A 191 -25.66 -9.64 1.48
C GLN A 191 -26.14 -10.34 0.20
N GLN A 192 -25.99 -9.69 -0.96
CA GLN A 192 -26.36 -10.28 -2.25
C GLN A 192 -25.55 -11.55 -2.55
N ILE A 193 -24.24 -11.52 -2.28
CA ILE A 193 -23.36 -12.69 -2.43
C ILE A 193 -23.77 -13.79 -1.45
N HIS A 194 -24.01 -13.44 -0.19
CA HIS A 194 -24.42 -14.39 0.84
C HIS A 194 -25.69 -15.15 0.44
N GLN A 195 -26.74 -14.42 0.05
CA GLN A 195 -28.00 -14.99 -0.42
C GLN A 195 -27.83 -15.85 -1.68
N SER A 196 -26.98 -15.41 -2.62
CA SER A 196 -26.77 -16.15 -3.88
C SER A 196 -26.04 -17.48 -3.65
N LEU A 197 -25.13 -17.53 -2.68
CA LEU A 197 -24.43 -18.75 -2.27
C LEU A 197 -25.35 -19.73 -1.53
N GLU A 198 -26.27 -19.23 -0.71
CA GLU A 198 -27.26 -20.07 0.00
C GLU A 198 -28.32 -20.66 -0.92
N ASN A 199 -28.78 -19.87 -1.90
CA ASN A 199 -29.89 -20.26 -2.79
C ASN A 199 -29.46 -21.08 -4.01
N SER A 200 -28.18 -21.11 -4.36
CA SER A 200 -27.68 -21.88 -5.50
C SER A 200 -27.15 -23.24 -5.01
N PRO A 201 -27.83 -24.36 -5.28
CA PRO A 201 -27.32 -25.68 -4.91
C PRO A 201 -26.01 -25.97 -5.65
N SER A 202 -25.09 -26.70 -5.00
CA SER A 202 -23.85 -27.15 -5.61
C SER A 202 -24.14 -27.89 -6.91
N ALA A 203 -23.45 -27.54 -7.99
CA ALA A 203 -23.48 -28.33 -9.21
C ALA A 203 -23.02 -29.80 -8.99
N GLY A 204 -22.45 -30.11 -7.81
CA GLY A 204 -22.11 -31.46 -7.35
C GLY A 204 -23.21 -32.24 -6.59
N ARG A 205 -24.42 -31.70 -6.38
CA ARG A 205 -25.55 -32.47 -5.84
C ARG A 205 -26.54 -32.79 -6.96
N VAL A 206 -26.21 -33.79 -7.77
CA VAL A 206 -27.23 -34.55 -8.48
C VAL A 206 -28.09 -35.20 -7.38
N PRO A 207 -29.41 -34.94 -7.31
CA PRO A 207 -30.27 -35.73 -6.46
C PRO A 207 -30.21 -37.18 -6.96
N LEU A 208 -29.70 -38.11 -6.14
CA LEU A 208 -29.78 -39.55 -6.35
C LEU A 208 -31.25 -40.01 -6.22
N LEU A 209 -32.12 -39.54 -7.11
CA LEU A 209 -33.55 -39.84 -7.10
C LEU A 209 -34.13 -39.89 -8.53
N ALA A 210 -33.34 -40.35 -9.49
CA ALA A 210 -33.81 -40.63 -10.86
C ALA A 210 -33.25 -41.95 -11.44
N THR A 211 -32.91 -42.93 -10.59
CA THR A 211 -32.52 -44.28 -11.02
C THR A 211 -33.03 -45.36 -10.06
N VAL A 212 -34.35 -45.41 -9.82
CA VAL A 212 -35.01 -46.63 -9.36
C VAL A 212 -36.35 -46.72 -10.06
N GLY A 213 -36.50 -47.65 -11.01
CA GLY A 213 -37.79 -47.93 -11.65
C GLY A 213 -37.79 -48.34 -13.11
N SER A 214 -36.65 -48.65 -13.74
CA SER A 214 -36.64 -49.34 -15.04
C SER A 214 -35.68 -50.53 -15.04
N LEU A 215 -35.96 -51.47 -14.14
CA LEU A 215 -35.45 -52.85 -14.22
C LEU A 215 -36.26 -53.68 -13.24
N ASP A 216 -37.44 -54.12 -13.67
CA ASP A 216 -37.77 -55.54 -13.62
C ASP A 216 -38.91 -55.84 -14.58
N ARG A 217 -38.87 -57.09 -15.05
CA ARG A 217 -39.48 -57.69 -16.24
C ARG A 217 -41.00 -57.73 -16.28
#